data_AF-K1SSR5-F1
#
_entry.id   AF-K1SSR5-F1
#
_cell.length_a   1.000
_cell.length_b   1.000
_cell.length_c   1.000
_cell.angle_alpha   90.00
_cell.angle_beta   90.00
_cell.angle_gamma   90.00
#
_symmetry.space_group_name_H-M   'P 1'
#
loop_
_entity.id
_entity.type
_entity.pdbx_description
1 polymer ?
#
loop_
_entity_poly.entity_id
_entity_poly.type
_entity_poly.pdbx_seq_one_letter_code
_entity_poly.pdbx_strand_id
1 'polypeptide(L)'
;MARELILKLGKKITDRVDVKLGMTKLDENSPEYYGLASVVTDEMAELALAMKVRVPTTPAEIGKKVGKDPVYVEQLFDQMS
;
A
#
# COMPACT_ATOMS: atom_id res chain seq x y z
N MET A 1 -16.82 -6.13 4.79
CA MET A 1 -16.44 -5.87 3.37
C MET A 1 -14.97 -5.55 3.34
N ALA A 2 -14.23 -6.24 2.47
CA ALA A 2 -12.81 -6.00 2.30
C ALA A 2 -12.50 -4.54 1.90
N ARG A 3 -11.47 -3.96 2.51
CA ARG A 3 -10.97 -2.62 2.19
C ARG A 3 -10.26 -2.65 0.83
N GLU A 4 -10.78 -1.90 -0.14
CA GLU A 4 -10.30 -1.95 -1.53
C GLU A 4 -8.84 -1.50 -1.70
N LEU A 5 -8.42 -0.46 -0.97
CA LEU A 5 -7.04 0.04 -1.03
C LEU A 5 -6.04 -0.98 -0.50
N ILE A 6 -6.41 -1.73 0.54
CA ILE A 6 -5.60 -2.81 1.09
C ILE A 6 -5.47 -3.97 0.10
N LEU A 7 -6.57 -4.37 -0.56
CA LEU A 7 -6.52 -5.39 -1.62
C LEU A 7 -5.62 -4.97 -2.80
N LYS A 8 -5.71 -3.70 -3.22
CA LYS A 8 -4.85 -3.13 -4.26
C LYS A 8 -3.38 -3.14 -3.84
N LEU A 9 -3.08 -2.75 -2.60
CA LEU A 9 -1.73 -2.77 -2.06
C LEU A 9 -1.18 -4.21 -1.99
N GLY A 10 -1.97 -5.15 -1.47
CA GLY A 10 -1.63 -6.57 -1.44
C GLY A 10 -1.28 -7.12 -2.81
N LYS A 11 -2.09 -6.82 -3.83
CA LYS A 11 -1.81 -7.20 -5.23
C LYS A 11 -0.53 -6.57 -5.78
N LYS A 12 -0.21 -5.33 -5.38
CA LYS A 12 0.99 -4.62 -5.83
C LYS A 12 2.28 -5.22 -5.26
N ILE A 13 2.26 -5.68 -4.00
CA ILE A 13 3.47 -6.13 -3.29
C ILE A 13 3.65 -7.65 -3.22
N THR A 14 2.58 -8.44 -3.42
CA THR A 14 2.66 -9.90 -3.40
C THR A 14 3.66 -10.40 -4.43
N ASP A 15 4.34 -11.52 -4.15
CA ASP A 15 5.18 -12.23 -5.12
C ASP A 15 4.50 -13.48 -5.70
N ARG A 16 3.23 -13.74 -5.33
CA ARG A 16 2.42 -14.83 -5.91
C ARG A 16 2.09 -14.55 -7.38
N VAL A 17 2.61 -15.40 -8.27
CA VAL A 17 2.54 -15.22 -9.73
C VAL A 17 1.09 -15.27 -10.24
N ASP A 18 0.29 -16.23 -9.77
CA ASP A 18 -1.13 -16.38 -10.12
C ASP A 18 -1.97 -15.16 -9.74
N VAL A 19 -1.67 -14.53 -8.59
CA VAL A 19 -2.32 -13.29 -8.15
C VAL A 19 -1.88 -12.10 -9.00
N LYS A 20 -0.57 -11.95 -9.28
CA LYS A 20 -0.06 -10.89 -10.18
C LYS A 20 -0.70 -10.96 -11.56
N LEU A 21 -0.82 -12.18 -12.11
CA LEU A 21 -1.44 -12.45 -13.40
C LEU A 21 -2.98 -12.37 -13.37
N GLY A 22 -3.60 -12.21 -12.19
CA GLY A 22 -5.04 -12.07 -12.04
C GLY A 22 -5.83 -13.38 -12.19
N MET A 23 -5.15 -14.53 -12.16
CA MET A 23 -5.77 -15.86 -12.17
C MET A 23 -6.44 -16.14 -10.83
N THR A 24 -5.82 -15.68 -9.74
CA THR A 24 -6.37 -15.73 -8.38
C THR A 24 -6.74 -14.33 -7.93
N LYS A 25 -7.98 -14.14 -7.48
CA LYS A 25 -8.43 -12.87 -6.90
C LYS A 25 -8.11 -12.84 -5.41
N LEU A 26 -7.57 -11.71 -4.95
CA LEU A 26 -7.46 -11.44 -3.52
C LEU A 26 -8.83 -11.07 -2.96
N ASP A 27 -9.06 -11.50 -1.73
CA ASP A 27 -10.24 -11.22 -0.93
C ASP A 27 -9.85 -11.00 0.54
N GLU A 28 -10.84 -10.83 1.41
CA GLU A 28 -10.61 -10.66 2.85
C GLU A 28 -9.98 -11.89 3.51
N ASN A 29 -10.03 -13.07 2.88
CA ASN A 29 -9.43 -14.31 3.38
C ASN A 29 -7.98 -14.52 2.93
N SER A 30 -7.48 -13.62 2.10
CA SER A 30 -6.13 -13.73 1.54
C SER A 30 -5.09 -13.28 2.57
N PRO A 31 -3.94 -13.97 2.68
CA PRO A 31 -2.90 -13.61 3.64
C PRO A 31 -2.36 -12.18 3.41
N GLU A 32 -2.31 -11.74 2.15
CA GLU A 32 -1.97 -10.36 1.79
C GLU A 32 -2.91 -9.35 2.42
N TYR A 33 -4.21 -9.66 2.46
CA TYR A 33 -5.20 -8.77 3.05
C TYR A 33 -5.09 -8.76 4.57
N TYR A 34 -5.09 -9.93 5.21
CA TYR A 34 -5.05 -10.02 6.67
C TYR A 34 -3.81 -9.36 7.27
N GLY A 35 -2.64 -9.60 6.67
CA GLY A 35 -1.40 -8.97 7.11
C GLY A 35 -1.48 -7.46 7.03
N LEU A 36 -1.84 -6.91 5.87
CA LEU A 36 -1.88 -5.46 5.65
C LEU A 36 -3.01 -4.78 6.41
N ALA A 37 -4.21 -5.36 6.45
CA ALA A 37 -5.38 -4.75 7.08
C ALA A 37 -5.19 -4.55 8.59
N SER A 38 -4.31 -5.34 9.22
CA SER A 38 -4.02 -5.26 10.65
C SER A 38 -3.07 -4.14 11.05
N VAL A 39 -2.24 -3.63 10.11
CA VAL A 39 -1.18 -2.66 10.41
C VAL A 39 -1.19 -1.41 9.51
N VAL A 40 -2.00 -1.41 8.45
CA VAL A 40 -2.03 -0.32 7.46
C VAL A 40 -3.42 0.34 7.41
N THR A 41 -3.46 1.66 7.59
CA THR A 41 -4.66 2.47 7.36
C THR A 41 -4.91 2.70 5.87
N ASP A 42 -6.11 3.17 5.48
CA ASP A 42 -6.42 3.37 4.05
C ASP A 42 -5.59 4.50 3.47
N GLU A 43 -5.28 5.50 4.30
CA GLU A 43 -4.39 6.60 3.96
C GLU A 43 -2.94 6.13 3.75
N MET A 44 -2.42 5.28 4.65
CA MET A 44 -1.10 4.67 4.46
C MET A 44 -1.07 3.80 3.19
N ALA A 45 -2.16 3.10 2.89
CA ALA A 45 -2.27 2.28 1.68
C ALA A 45 -2.30 3.14 0.41
N GLU A 46 -3.07 4.22 0.39
CA GLU A 46 -3.07 5.21 -0.70
C GLU A 46 -1.65 5.73 -0.97
N LEU A 47 -0.94 6.08 0.11
CA LEU A 47 0.43 6.56 0.05
C LEU A 47 1.39 5.51 -0.52
N ALA A 48 1.34 4.28 0.00
CA ALA A 48 2.17 3.17 -0.47
C ALA A 48 1.87 2.80 -1.94
N LEU A 49 0.63 2.96 -2.39
CA LEU A 49 0.24 2.74 -3.78
C LEU A 49 0.90 3.76 -4.74
N ALA A 50 1.26 4.96 -4.28
CA ALA A 50 2.00 5.95 -5.07
C ALA A 50 3.53 5.70 -5.15
N MET A 51 4.04 4.79 -4.30
CA MET A 51 5.45 4.41 -4.25
C MET A 51 5.79 3.34 -5.30
N LYS A 52 7.07 3.21 -5.63
CA LYS A 52 7.59 2.08 -6.42
C LYS A 52 8.09 1.00 -5.47
N VAL A 53 7.80 -0.25 -5.78
CA VAL A 53 8.24 -1.40 -4.96
C VAL A 53 9.78 -1.46 -4.97
N ARG A 54 10.39 -1.52 -3.78
CA ARG A 54 11.85 -1.61 -3.58
C ARG A 54 12.65 -0.44 -4.17
N VAL A 55 12.04 0.74 -4.30
CA VAL A 55 12.74 1.97 -4.70
C VAL A 55 12.56 2.99 -3.58
N PRO A 56 13.65 3.43 -2.92
CA PRO A 56 13.59 4.50 -1.93
C PRO A 56 12.91 5.74 -2.52
N THR A 57 12.05 6.38 -1.75
CA THR A 57 11.34 7.60 -2.14
C THR A 57 11.31 8.54 -0.96
N THR A 58 11.36 9.84 -1.25
CA THR A 58 11.33 10.90 -0.23
C THR A 58 9.90 11.38 0.02
N PRO A 59 9.63 11.97 1.21
CA PRO A 59 8.33 12.57 1.52
C PRO A 59 7.91 13.65 0.52
N ALA A 60 8.88 14.44 0.03
CA ALA A 60 8.61 15.49 -0.96
C ALA A 60 8.14 14.91 -2.31
N GLU A 61 8.77 13.82 -2.78
CA GLU A 61 8.37 13.16 -4.02
C GLU A 61 6.98 12.53 -3.91
N ILE A 62 6.67 11.91 -2.77
CA ILE A 62 5.38 11.28 -2.54
C ILE A 62 4.30 12.33 -2.32
N GLY A 63 4.54 13.34 -1.48
CA GLY A 63 3.63 14.46 -1.25
C GLY A 63 3.21 15.14 -2.55
N LYS A 64 4.14 15.35 -3.48
CA LYS A 64 3.84 15.87 -4.83
C LYS A 64 2.90 14.95 -5.64
N LYS A 65 3.04 13.63 -5.52
CA LYS A 65 2.20 12.66 -6.25
C LYS A 65 0.79 12.54 -5.68
N VAL A 66 0.66 12.59 -4.35
CA VAL A 66 -0.62 12.38 -3.65
C VAL A 66 -1.31 13.68 -3.25
N GLY A 67 -0.69 14.84 -3.51
CA GLY A 67 -1.23 16.15 -3.16
C GLY A 67 -1.24 16.45 -1.66
N LYS A 68 -0.29 15.88 -0.90
CA LYS A 68 -0.18 16.05 0.56
C LYS A 68 1.08 16.82 0.94
N ASP A 69 1.03 17.49 2.08
CA ASP A 69 2.17 18.21 2.63
C ASP A 69 3.33 17.26 2.98
N PRO A 70 4.59 17.55 2.61
CA PRO A 70 5.72 16.67 2.87
C PRO A 70 5.96 16.38 4.37
N VAL A 71 5.65 17.30 5.27
CA VAL A 71 5.78 17.09 6.73
C VAL A 71 4.73 16.08 7.20
N TYR A 72 3.50 16.18 6.69
CA TYR A 72 2.46 15.20 6.97
C TYR A 72 2.80 13.82 6.40
N VAL A 73 3.39 13.78 5.21
CA VAL A 73 3.87 12.52 4.60
C VAL A 73 4.96 11.87 5.43
N GLU A 74 5.91 12.64 5.98
CA GLU A 74 6.94 12.11 6.88
C GLU A 74 6.32 11.49 8.14
N GLN A 75 5.33 12.15 8.75
CA GLN A 75 4.61 11.60 9.90
C GLN A 75 3.92 10.27 9.59
N LEU A 76 3.39 10.10 8.37
CA LEU A 76 2.82 8.82 7.93
C LEU A 76 3.90 7.76 7.72
N PHE A 77 5.08 8.12 7.23
CA PHE A 77 6.20 7.19 7.07
C PHE A 77 6.69 6.68 8.43
N ASP A 78 6.78 7.57 9.42
CA ASP A 78 7.17 7.21 10.79
C ASP A 78 6.19 6.22 11.43
N GLN A 79 4.89 6.34 11.14
CA GLN A 79 3.88 5.40 11.63
C GLN A 79 3.90 4.04 10.91
N MET A 80 4.54 3.95 9.75
CA MET A 80 4.66 2.74 8.95
C MET A 80 5.98 1.97 9.21
N SER A 81 6.90 2.55 9.98
CA SER A 81 8.21 1.99 10.32
C SER A 81 8.19 1.21 11.62
#